data_AF-A0A4R8UD45-F1
#
_entry.id   AF-A0A4R8UD45-F1
#
_cell.length_a   1.000
_cell.length_b   1.000
_cell.length_c   1.000
_cell.angle_alpha   90.00
_cell.angle_beta   90.00
_cell.angle_gamma   90.00
#
_symmetry.space_group_name_H-M   'P 1'
#
loop_
_entity.id
_entity.type
_entity.pdbx_description
1 polymer ?
#
loop_
_entity_poly.entity_id
_entity_poly.type
_entity_poly.pdbx_seq_one_letter_code
_entity_poly.pdbx_strand_id
1 'polypeptide(L)'
;MGSLIALAGVGVAVPAAAFTSWLARTGEFGDPSTSTEVDDTEWIDLGAPDAPQIVIEAYPDYLTLPKGVPREAAIADVSRIFAKLDLDAGGEGLAQEGLMTQTYENFAICAWTGDWLTAHLASDAAREDRAATWLGDTGNFPSMVAHDGGGVTDALLSFAAAAHDGDVKTVHQAFDMQSCGERLGGGKR
;
A
#
# COMPACT_ATOMS: atom_id res chain seq x y z
N MET A 1 26.09 23.77 -53.13
CA MET A 1 26.35 23.93 -51.70
C MET A 1 25.11 24.51 -51.05
N GLY A 2 24.31 23.66 -50.39
CA GLY A 2 23.07 24.04 -49.72
C GLY A 2 23.37 24.64 -48.34
N SER A 3 22.64 25.69 -47.98
CA SER A 3 22.76 26.37 -46.69
C SER A 3 21.54 26.02 -45.83
N LEU A 4 21.80 25.30 -44.74
CA LEU A 4 20.86 25.05 -43.65
C LEU A 4 20.79 26.30 -42.77
N ILE A 5 19.62 26.94 -42.68
CA ILE A 5 19.36 27.95 -41.66
C ILE A 5 18.43 27.31 -40.63
N ALA A 6 18.97 27.14 -39.43
CA ALA A 6 18.33 26.54 -38.27
C ALA A 6 17.13 27.39 -37.80
N LEU A 7 15.97 26.76 -37.63
CA LEU A 7 14.83 27.33 -36.93
C LEU A 7 15.14 27.32 -35.42
N ALA A 8 15.44 28.50 -34.87
CA ALA A 8 15.50 28.72 -33.44
C ALA A 8 14.08 28.59 -32.86
N GLY A 9 13.80 27.45 -32.23
CA GLY A 9 12.59 27.26 -31.44
C GLY A 9 12.66 28.10 -30.16
N VAL A 10 11.72 29.02 -30.01
CA VAL A 10 11.51 29.79 -28.77
C VAL A 10 11.01 28.82 -27.71
N GLY A 11 11.92 28.35 -26.85
CA GLY A 11 11.56 27.61 -25.65
C GLY A 11 10.81 28.54 -24.69
N VAL A 12 9.55 28.22 -24.40
CA VAL A 12 8.77 28.93 -23.40
C VAL A 12 9.37 28.60 -22.04
N ALA A 13 10.04 29.56 -21.42
CA ALA A 13 10.55 29.40 -20.06
C ALA A 13 9.34 29.35 -19.10
N VAL A 14 9.04 28.16 -18.59
CA VAL A 14 8.07 28.00 -17.50
C VAL A 14 8.75 28.54 -16.23
N PRO A 15 8.11 29.43 -15.45
CA PRO A 15 8.70 29.92 -14.21
C PRO A 15 8.92 28.73 -13.27
N ALA A 16 10.15 28.56 -12.79
CA ALA A 16 10.46 27.66 -11.69
C ALA A 16 9.69 28.16 -10.45
N ALA A 17 8.49 27.62 -10.25
CA ALA A 17 7.81 27.72 -8.98
C ALA A 17 8.76 27.12 -7.93
N ALA A 18 8.98 27.83 -6.84
CA ALA A 18 9.68 27.29 -5.68
C ALA A 18 8.87 26.09 -5.19
N PHE A 19 9.25 24.89 -5.64
CA PHE A 19 8.81 23.66 -5.02
C PHE A 19 9.20 23.77 -3.55
N THR A 20 8.25 23.56 -2.65
CA THR A 20 8.59 23.07 -1.31
C THR A 20 9.34 21.78 -1.56
N SER A 21 10.68 21.85 -1.65
CA SER A 21 11.48 20.77 -2.23
C SER A 21 11.60 19.68 -1.19
N TRP A 22 10.62 18.77 -1.19
CA TRP A 22 10.76 17.52 -0.50
C TRP A 22 11.95 16.79 -1.12
N LEU A 23 12.98 16.51 -0.32
CA LEU A 23 14.22 15.89 -0.80
C LEU A 23 13.96 14.46 -1.27
N ALA A 24 13.01 13.79 -0.61
CA ALA A 24 12.57 12.44 -0.95
C ALA A 24 11.84 12.33 -2.30
N ARG A 25 11.30 13.43 -2.84
CA ARG A 25 10.58 13.46 -4.13
C ARG A 25 11.59 13.53 -5.27
N THR A 26 11.76 12.44 -6.02
CA THR A 26 12.78 12.32 -7.07
C THR A 26 12.38 12.99 -8.39
N GLY A 27 11.07 13.13 -8.63
CA GLY A 27 10.51 13.50 -9.93
C GLY A 27 10.60 12.40 -11.01
N GLU A 28 11.08 11.21 -10.67
CA GLU A 28 11.09 10.03 -11.53
C GLU A 28 9.80 9.22 -11.30
N PHE A 29 9.07 8.91 -12.36
CA PHE A 29 7.81 8.18 -12.31
C PHE A 29 7.98 6.79 -12.92
N GLY A 30 7.25 5.80 -12.42
CA GLY A 30 7.25 4.46 -12.98
C GLY A 30 6.92 4.45 -14.48
N ASP A 31 7.52 3.52 -15.22
CA ASP A 31 7.19 3.25 -16.62
C ASP A 31 6.49 1.88 -16.73
N PRO A 32 5.15 1.84 -16.78
CA PRO A 32 4.38 0.60 -16.90
C PRO A 32 4.71 -0.23 -18.14
N SER A 33 5.37 0.33 -19.17
CA SER A 33 5.76 -0.42 -20.36
C SER A 33 6.96 -1.34 -20.12
N THR A 34 7.67 -1.17 -19.00
CA THR A 34 8.87 -1.94 -18.63
C THR A 34 8.65 -2.91 -17.47
N SER A 35 7.45 -2.92 -16.89
CA SER A 35 7.08 -3.72 -15.72
C SER A 35 5.83 -4.57 -15.99
N THR A 36 5.67 -5.67 -15.25
CA THR A 36 4.41 -6.43 -15.19
C THR A 36 3.42 -5.84 -14.19
N GLU A 37 3.90 -5.02 -13.25
CA GLU A 37 3.09 -4.23 -12.30
C GLU A 37 2.80 -2.86 -12.94
N VAL A 38 1.55 -2.41 -12.90
CA VAL A 38 1.14 -1.10 -13.44
C VAL A 38 1.19 -0.07 -12.32
N ASP A 39 2.36 0.47 -12.01
CA ASP A 39 2.51 1.58 -11.07
C ASP A 39 3.26 2.73 -11.77
N ASP A 40 2.54 3.81 -12.09
CA ASP A 40 3.06 5.03 -12.71
C ASP A 40 3.32 6.14 -11.69
N THR A 41 3.25 5.83 -10.40
CA THR A 41 3.51 6.80 -9.33
C THR A 41 5.00 7.10 -9.21
N GLU A 42 5.28 8.21 -8.52
CA GLU A 42 6.63 8.71 -8.30
C GLU A 42 7.47 7.75 -7.45
N TRP A 43 8.73 7.58 -7.83
CA TRP A 43 9.75 6.97 -7.00
C TRP A 43 10.16 7.93 -5.88
N ILE A 44 10.15 7.42 -4.66
CA ILE A 44 10.52 8.15 -3.46
C ILE A 44 11.87 7.64 -2.97
N ASP A 45 12.80 8.56 -2.73
CA ASP A 45 14.07 8.31 -2.03
C ASP A 45 13.79 8.14 -0.54
N LEU A 46 13.94 6.91 -0.05
CA LEU A 46 13.68 6.55 1.34
C LEU A 46 14.82 6.98 2.28
N GLY A 47 16.02 7.24 1.75
CA GLY A 47 17.17 7.72 2.51
C GLY A 47 17.11 9.21 2.83
N ALA A 48 16.19 9.94 2.20
CA ALA A 48 16.02 11.36 2.40
C ALA A 48 15.39 11.69 3.78
N PRO A 49 15.80 12.81 4.45
CA PRO A 49 15.34 13.13 5.80
C PRO A 49 13.83 13.30 5.98
N ASP A 50 13.12 13.62 4.92
CA ASP A 50 11.68 13.88 4.87
C ASP A 50 10.86 12.68 4.35
N ALA A 51 11.50 11.59 3.93
CA ALA A 51 10.82 10.36 3.50
C ALA A 51 9.82 9.82 4.52
N PRO A 52 10.09 9.82 5.86
CA PRO A 52 9.10 9.36 6.84
C PRO A 52 7.78 10.13 6.79
N GLN A 53 7.84 11.43 6.48
CA GLN A 53 6.63 12.23 6.39
C GLN A 53 5.84 11.91 5.10
N ILE A 54 6.51 11.59 3.99
CA ILE A 54 5.83 11.10 2.78
C ILE A 54 5.08 9.81 3.07
N VAL A 55 5.68 8.86 3.80
CA VAL A 55 5.02 7.62 4.19
C VAL A 55 3.77 7.88 5.06
N ILE A 56 3.79 8.88 5.93
CA ILE A 56 2.62 9.28 6.75
C ILE A 56 1.52 9.89 5.88
N GLU A 57 1.89 10.71 4.90
CA GLU A 57 0.97 11.40 3.99
C GLU A 57 0.34 10.47 2.96
N ALA A 58 0.99 9.35 2.64
CA ALA A 58 0.46 8.29 1.79
C ALA A 58 -0.71 7.49 2.42
N TYR A 59 -1.10 7.79 3.66
CA TYR A 59 -2.27 7.15 4.26
C TYR A 59 -3.55 7.49 3.47
N PRO A 60 -4.28 6.51 2.92
CA PRO A 60 -5.45 6.79 2.10
C PRO A 60 -6.64 7.28 2.93
N ASP A 61 -7.34 8.30 2.45
CA ASP A 61 -8.51 8.89 3.13
C ASP A 61 -9.74 7.97 3.12
N TYR A 62 -9.83 7.07 2.14
CA TYR A 62 -10.88 6.05 2.02
C TYR A 62 -10.68 4.86 2.96
N LEU A 63 -9.49 4.68 3.55
CA LEU A 63 -9.17 3.45 4.27
C LEU A 63 -9.91 3.37 5.60
N THR A 64 -10.78 2.37 5.75
CA THR A 64 -11.50 2.10 7.00
C THR A 64 -10.91 0.92 7.74
N LEU A 65 -10.71 1.06 9.04
CA LEU A 65 -10.17 0.01 9.92
C LEU A 65 -11.26 -0.56 10.85
N PRO A 66 -11.09 -1.82 11.33
CA PRO A 66 -11.99 -2.39 12.33
C PRO A 66 -12.06 -1.53 13.60
N LYS A 67 -13.20 -1.60 14.29
CA LYS A 67 -13.38 -0.85 15.54
C LYS A 67 -12.31 -1.24 16.56
N GLY A 68 -11.62 -0.22 17.08
CA GLY A 68 -10.57 -0.39 18.09
C GLY A 68 -9.16 -0.51 17.51
N VAL A 69 -9.02 -0.56 16.19
CA VAL A 69 -7.73 -0.43 15.49
C VAL A 69 -7.51 1.05 15.15
N PRO A 70 -6.54 1.74 15.76
CA PRO A 70 -6.29 3.15 15.49
C PRO A 70 -5.54 3.33 14.16
N ARG A 71 -5.76 4.48 13.49
CA ARG A 71 -5.02 4.89 12.28
C ARG A 71 -3.52 4.86 12.49
N GLU A 72 -3.09 5.27 13.68
CA GLU A 72 -1.69 5.34 14.09
C GLU A 72 -1.00 3.97 14.11
N ALA A 73 -1.75 2.88 14.31
CA ALA A 73 -1.18 1.53 14.22
C ALA A 73 -0.78 1.18 12.78
N ALA A 74 -1.61 1.57 11.81
CA ALA A 74 -1.29 1.40 10.39
C ALA A 74 -0.05 2.22 10.02
N ILE A 75 -0.01 3.50 10.43
CA ILE A 75 1.13 4.39 10.17
C ILE A 75 2.42 3.83 10.78
N ALA A 76 2.37 3.32 12.01
CA ALA A 76 3.52 2.74 12.66
C ALA A 76 4.03 1.49 11.92
N ASP A 77 3.13 0.60 11.47
CA ASP A 77 3.49 -0.59 10.70
C ASP A 77 4.13 -0.23 9.36
N VAL A 78 3.47 0.64 8.58
CA VAL A 78 3.95 1.02 7.25
C VAL A 78 5.27 1.80 7.35
N SER A 79 5.40 2.74 8.30
CA SER A 79 6.65 3.46 8.55
C SER A 79 7.80 2.50 8.90
N ARG A 80 7.53 1.48 9.72
CA ARG A 80 8.53 0.45 10.07
C ARG A 80 8.97 -0.34 8.83
N ILE A 81 8.04 -0.69 7.94
CA ILE A 81 8.34 -1.45 6.72
C ILE A 81 9.26 -0.63 5.80
N PHE A 82 8.93 0.63 5.52
CA PHE A 82 9.75 1.46 4.63
C PHE A 82 11.09 1.86 5.25
N ALA A 83 11.15 2.09 6.56
CA ALA A 83 12.42 2.27 7.26
C ALA A 83 13.30 1.01 7.18
N LYS A 84 12.71 -0.18 7.29
CA LYS A 84 13.45 -1.44 7.11
C LYS A 84 13.93 -1.61 5.67
N LEU A 85 13.11 -1.27 4.68
CA LEU A 85 13.45 -1.35 3.26
C LEU A 85 14.67 -0.48 2.93
N ASP A 86 14.71 0.76 3.44
CA ASP A 86 15.86 1.66 3.29
C ASP A 86 17.13 1.10 3.96
N LEU A 87 17.00 0.63 5.22
CA LEU A 87 18.12 0.03 5.94
C LEU A 87 18.69 -1.20 5.22
N ASP A 88 17.83 -2.07 4.71
CA ASP A 88 18.24 -3.26 3.95
C ASP A 88 18.91 -2.88 2.61
N ALA A 89 18.57 -1.71 2.06
CA ALA A 89 19.21 -1.12 0.87
C ALA A 89 20.47 -0.29 1.18
N GLY A 90 20.88 -0.17 2.45
CA GLY A 90 22.08 0.58 2.84
C GLY A 90 21.91 2.10 2.89
N GLY A 91 20.67 2.60 3.02
CA GLY A 91 20.36 4.03 3.03
C GLY A 91 20.15 4.64 1.65
N GLU A 92 19.99 3.80 0.62
CA GLU A 92 19.72 4.18 -0.77
C GLU A 92 18.41 3.54 -1.26
N GLY A 93 17.46 3.31 -0.34
CA GLY A 93 16.21 2.66 -0.66
C GLY A 93 15.33 3.51 -1.59
N LEU A 94 14.73 2.88 -2.58
CA LEU A 94 13.73 3.49 -3.45
C LEU A 94 12.42 2.70 -3.37
N ALA A 95 11.30 3.42 -3.30
CA ALA A 95 9.98 2.81 -3.41
C ALA A 95 9.00 3.74 -4.12
N GLN A 96 8.05 3.16 -4.85
CA GLN A 96 6.96 3.92 -5.46
C GLN A 96 5.94 4.36 -4.41
N GLU A 97 5.35 5.54 -4.60
CA GLU A 97 4.28 6.06 -3.74
C GLU A 97 3.03 5.14 -3.73
N GLY A 98 2.73 4.50 -4.87
CA GLY A 98 1.68 3.50 -5.01
C GLY A 98 1.91 2.30 -4.08
N LEU A 99 3.15 1.82 -3.96
CA LEU A 99 3.51 0.77 -3.01
C LEU A 99 3.25 1.17 -1.55
N MET A 100 3.42 2.45 -1.19
CA MET A 100 3.10 2.93 0.16
C MET A 100 1.60 2.82 0.45
N THR A 101 0.78 3.25 -0.50
CA THR A 101 -0.69 3.16 -0.43
C THR A 101 -1.14 1.70 -0.35
N GLN A 102 -0.62 0.83 -1.22
CA GLN A 102 -0.90 -0.61 -1.20
C GLN A 102 -0.50 -1.26 0.14
N THR A 103 0.60 -0.79 0.74
CA THR A 103 1.07 -1.31 2.03
C THR A 103 0.11 -0.95 3.17
N TYR A 104 -0.57 0.20 3.11
CA TYR A 104 -1.65 0.56 4.03
C TYR A 104 -2.90 -0.30 3.82
N GLU A 105 -3.30 -0.56 2.58
CA GLU A 105 -4.41 -1.45 2.26
C GLU A 105 -4.17 -2.86 2.77
N ASN A 106 -2.95 -3.38 2.60
CA ASN A 106 -2.57 -4.68 3.15
C ASN A 106 -2.64 -4.70 4.69
N PHE A 107 -2.28 -3.62 5.39
CA PHE A 107 -2.49 -3.53 6.83
C PHE A 107 -3.98 -3.64 7.20
N ALA A 108 -4.87 -2.96 6.46
CA ALA A 108 -6.31 -3.02 6.70
C ALA A 108 -6.87 -4.41 6.43
N ILE A 109 -6.45 -5.08 5.35
CA ILE A 109 -6.79 -6.47 5.05
C ILE A 109 -6.40 -7.38 6.23
N CYS A 110 -5.20 -7.22 6.76
CA CYS A 110 -4.76 -7.96 7.94
C CYS A 110 -5.62 -7.66 9.18
N ALA A 111 -5.92 -6.39 9.43
CA ALA A 111 -6.75 -5.98 10.56
C ALA A 111 -8.16 -6.58 10.48
N TRP A 112 -8.80 -6.55 9.31
CA TRP A 112 -10.13 -7.14 9.10
C TRP A 112 -10.13 -8.66 9.16
N THR A 113 -9.09 -9.31 8.64
CA THR A 113 -8.92 -10.77 8.78
C THR A 113 -8.78 -11.16 10.26
N GLY A 114 -7.98 -10.42 11.03
CA GLY A 114 -7.84 -10.63 12.48
C GLY A 114 -9.12 -10.33 13.25
N ASP A 115 -9.89 -9.31 12.82
CA ASP A 115 -11.19 -8.97 13.39
C ASP A 115 -12.20 -10.12 13.20
N TRP A 116 -12.24 -10.68 11.99
CA TRP A 116 -13.07 -11.85 11.66
C TRP A 116 -12.72 -13.04 12.55
N LEU A 117 -11.43 -13.39 12.69
CA LEU A 117 -10.99 -14.51 13.54
C LEU A 117 -11.37 -14.29 15.01
N THR A 118 -11.22 -13.06 15.50
CA THR A 118 -11.63 -12.69 16.86
C THR A 118 -13.15 -12.79 17.05
N ALA A 119 -13.92 -12.35 16.05
CA ALA A 119 -15.38 -12.44 16.04
C ALA A 119 -15.86 -13.89 16.05
N HIS A 120 -15.24 -14.74 15.23
CA HIS A 120 -15.52 -16.16 15.14
C HIS A 120 -15.33 -16.88 16.47
N LEU A 121 -14.21 -16.62 17.16
CA LEU A 121 -13.96 -17.16 18.50
C LEU A 121 -14.98 -16.70 19.55
N ALA A 122 -15.56 -15.50 19.37
CA ALA A 122 -16.59 -14.96 20.23
C ALA A 122 -18.02 -15.36 19.81
N SER A 123 -18.18 -16.07 18.69
CA SER A 123 -19.46 -16.35 18.04
C SER A 123 -20.27 -15.07 17.76
N ASP A 124 -19.58 -13.98 17.41
CA ASP A 124 -20.19 -12.69 17.03
C ASP A 124 -20.43 -12.65 15.52
N ALA A 125 -21.50 -13.32 15.07
CA ALA A 125 -21.85 -13.44 13.66
C ALA A 125 -22.02 -12.09 12.95
N ALA A 126 -22.48 -11.05 13.66
CA ALA A 126 -22.62 -9.72 13.08
C ALA A 126 -21.26 -9.06 12.82
N ARG A 127 -20.25 -9.35 13.64
CA ARG A 127 -18.88 -8.87 13.43
C ARG A 127 -18.14 -9.68 12.37
N GLU A 128 -18.37 -10.99 12.31
CA GLU A 128 -17.90 -11.84 11.21
C GLU A 128 -18.41 -11.32 9.86
N ASP A 129 -19.72 -11.09 9.73
CA ASP A 129 -20.34 -10.61 8.48
C ASP A 129 -19.80 -9.24 8.04
N ARG A 130 -19.61 -8.30 8.99
CA ARG A 130 -19.00 -7.00 8.68
C ARG A 130 -17.57 -7.13 8.14
N ALA A 131 -16.76 -7.98 8.76
CA ALA A 131 -15.38 -8.19 8.32
C ALA A 131 -15.32 -8.89 6.96
N ALA A 132 -16.14 -9.92 6.75
CA ALA A 132 -16.25 -10.63 5.48
C ALA A 132 -16.73 -9.71 4.34
N THR A 133 -17.73 -8.88 4.62
CA THR A 133 -18.23 -7.87 3.67
C THR A 133 -17.14 -6.88 3.27
N TRP A 134 -16.36 -6.38 4.23
CA TRP A 134 -15.26 -5.47 3.92
C TRP A 134 -14.19 -6.14 3.06
N LEU A 135 -13.79 -7.37 3.41
CA LEU A 135 -12.78 -8.14 2.67
C LEU A 135 -13.24 -8.53 1.25
N GLY A 136 -14.55 -8.69 1.05
CA GLY A 136 -15.14 -9.07 -0.24
C GLY A 136 -15.39 -7.89 -1.19
N ASP A 137 -15.21 -6.65 -0.74
CA ASP A 137 -15.42 -5.44 -1.55
C ASP A 137 -14.08 -4.82 -1.95
N THR A 138 -13.70 -5.02 -3.21
CA THR A 138 -12.46 -4.50 -3.80
C THR A 138 -12.38 -2.98 -3.80
N GLY A 139 -13.51 -2.28 -3.66
CA GLY A 139 -13.53 -0.83 -3.48
C GLY A 139 -12.84 -0.35 -2.20
N ASN A 140 -12.58 -1.25 -1.24
CA ASN A 140 -11.87 -0.94 -0.01
C ASN A 140 -10.33 -0.99 -0.12
N PHE A 141 -9.81 -1.58 -1.19
CA PHE A 141 -8.37 -1.70 -1.46
C PHE A 141 -8.05 -1.49 -2.96
N PRO A 142 -8.44 -0.32 -3.53
CA PRO A 142 -8.32 -0.06 -4.96
C PRO A 142 -6.88 0.00 -5.47
N SER A 143 -5.90 0.42 -4.66
CA SER A 143 -4.50 0.48 -5.10
C SER A 143 -3.95 -0.93 -5.33
N MET A 144 -4.23 -1.87 -4.42
CA MET A 144 -3.86 -3.27 -4.57
C MET A 144 -4.45 -3.86 -5.84
N VAL A 145 -5.73 -3.63 -6.13
CA VAL A 145 -6.37 -4.11 -7.36
C VAL A 145 -5.76 -3.49 -8.61
N ALA A 146 -5.38 -2.21 -8.56
CA ALA A 146 -4.79 -1.52 -9.71
C ALA A 146 -3.41 -2.07 -10.09
N HIS A 147 -2.61 -2.51 -9.10
CA HIS A 147 -1.20 -2.86 -9.32
C HIS A 147 -0.96 -4.38 -9.49
N ASP A 148 -1.72 -5.23 -8.79
CA ASP A 148 -1.50 -6.68 -8.63
C ASP A 148 -1.54 -7.55 -9.91
N GLY A 149 -2.12 -7.07 -11.00
CA GLY A 149 -2.33 -7.89 -12.20
C GLY A 149 -3.33 -9.06 -12.03
N GLY A 150 -4.00 -9.15 -10.86
CA GLY A 150 -5.18 -9.97 -10.58
C GLY A 150 -4.99 -11.12 -9.59
N GLY A 151 -3.75 -11.57 -9.34
CA GLY A 151 -3.49 -12.79 -8.58
C GLY A 151 -3.75 -12.69 -7.07
N VAL A 152 -3.27 -11.62 -6.43
CA VAL A 152 -3.53 -11.34 -5.01
C VAL A 152 -5.00 -11.01 -4.80
N THR A 153 -5.60 -10.24 -5.71
CA THR A 153 -7.02 -9.86 -5.66
C THR A 153 -7.92 -11.10 -5.69
N ASP A 154 -7.68 -12.03 -6.60
CA ASP A 154 -8.44 -13.29 -6.68
C ASP A 154 -8.28 -14.12 -5.40
N ALA A 155 -7.07 -14.18 -4.83
CA ALA A 155 -6.82 -14.87 -3.57
C ALA A 155 -7.58 -14.23 -2.40
N LEU A 156 -7.58 -12.89 -2.30
CA LEU A 156 -8.31 -12.14 -1.27
C LEU A 156 -9.81 -12.37 -1.37
N LEU A 157 -10.38 -12.32 -2.58
CA LEU A 157 -11.79 -12.60 -2.80
C LEU A 157 -12.15 -14.04 -2.44
N SER A 158 -11.26 -15.01 -2.70
CA SER A 158 -11.46 -16.39 -2.24
C SER A 158 -11.45 -16.49 -0.72
N PHE A 159 -10.61 -15.73 -0.02
CA PHE A 159 -10.59 -15.71 1.45
C PHE A 159 -11.82 -15.01 2.03
N ALA A 160 -12.32 -13.95 1.39
CA ALA A 160 -13.56 -13.30 1.78
C ALA A 160 -14.78 -14.23 1.63
N ALA A 161 -14.85 -15.01 0.55
CA ALA A 161 -15.88 -16.04 0.38
C ALA A 161 -15.80 -17.10 1.50
N ALA A 162 -14.60 -17.57 1.83
CA ALA A 162 -14.39 -18.49 2.95
C ALA A 162 -14.82 -17.89 4.29
N ALA A 163 -14.59 -16.59 4.50
CA ALA A 163 -15.04 -15.86 5.68
C ALA A 163 -16.58 -15.78 5.77
N HIS A 164 -17.28 -15.61 4.64
CA HIS A 164 -18.75 -15.67 4.61
C HIS A 164 -19.28 -17.08 4.90
N ASP A 165 -18.58 -18.12 4.45
CA ASP A 165 -18.96 -19.52 4.67
C ASP A 165 -18.59 -20.07 6.06
N GLY A 166 -17.91 -19.27 6.89
CA GLY A 166 -17.45 -19.71 8.21
C GLY A 166 -16.24 -20.65 8.17
N ASP A 167 -15.51 -20.72 7.05
CA ASP A 167 -14.32 -21.56 6.90
C ASP A 167 -13.11 -20.93 7.60
N VAL A 168 -13.07 -21.11 8.92
CA VAL A 168 -12.01 -20.63 9.80
C VAL A 168 -10.62 -21.09 9.40
N LYS A 169 -10.48 -22.27 8.77
CA LYS A 169 -9.17 -22.80 8.38
C LYS A 169 -8.58 -21.96 7.26
N THR A 170 -9.39 -21.66 6.24
CA THR A 170 -8.97 -20.83 5.11
C THR A 170 -8.70 -19.39 5.54
N VAL A 171 -9.50 -18.83 6.46
CA VAL A 171 -9.25 -17.48 6.99
C VAL A 171 -7.95 -17.43 7.83
N HIS A 172 -7.65 -18.46 8.62
CA HIS A 172 -6.35 -18.56 9.29
C HIS A 172 -5.19 -18.65 8.31
N GLN A 173 -5.32 -19.43 7.24
CA GLN A 173 -4.30 -19.50 6.20
C GLN A 173 -4.07 -18.13 5.55
N ALA A 174 -5.13 -17.37 5.27
CA ALA A 174 -5.03 -16.01 4.76
C ALA A 174 -4.25 -15.09 5.71
N PHE A 175 -4.54 -15.18 7.01
CA PHE A 175 -3.85 -14.42 8.05
C PHE A 175 -2.35 -14.73 8.12
N ASP A 176 -1.98 -16.01 7.99
CA ASP A 176 -0.59 -16.45 8.03
C ASP A 176 0.16 -16.11 6.74
N MET A 177 -0.46 -16.30 5.58
CA MET A 177 0.14 -16.01 4.27
C MET A 177 0.50 -14.53 4.11
N GLN A 178 -0.29 -13.64 4.72
CA GLN A 178 -0.05 -12.19 4.71
C GLN A 178 0.81 -11.72 5.90
N SER A 179 1.33 -12.64 6.71
CA SER A 179 2.12 -12.34 7.91
C SER A 179 1.40 -11.36 8.86
N CYS A 180 0.06 -11.42 8.94
CA CYS A 180 -0.75 -10.44 9.66
C CYS A 180 -0.43 -10.41 11.15
N GLY A 181 0.03 -11.53 11.72
CA GLY A 181 0.51 -11.58 13.09
C GLY A 181 1.69 -10.63 13.35
N GLU A 182 2.64 -10.52 12.41
CA GLU A 182 3.75 -9.57 12.53
C GLU A 182 3.26 -8.13 12.38
N ARG A 183 2.46 -7.88 11.33
CA ARG A 183 1.99 -6.53 10.97
C ARG A 183 1.14 -5.89 12.06
N LEU A 184 0.30 -6.68 12.73
CA LEU A 184 -0.58 -6.21 13.80
C LEU A 184 0.13 -6.14 15.18
N GLY A 185 1.46 -6.29 15.22
CA GLY A 185 2.24 -6.20 16.46
C GLY A 185 2.22 -7.46 17.34
N GLY A 186 1.84 -8.61 16.76
CA GLY A 186 1.83 -9.93 17.40
C GLY A 186 3.15 -10.72 17.29
N GLY A 187 4.24 -10.09 16.81
CA GLY A 187 5.55 -10.74 16.65
C GLY A 187 6.25 -11.09 17.98
N LYS A 188 6.12 -12.37 18.36
CA LYS A 188 6.68 -13.09 19.54
C LYS A 188 6.04 -12.79 20.90
N ARG A 189 5.16 -13.70 21.33
CA ARG A 189 5.16 -14.16 22.72
C ARG A 189 6.10 -15.35 22.86
#